data_AF-A0A0E9WXY7-F1
#
_entry.id   AF-A0A0E9WXY7-F1
#
_cell.length_a   1.000
_cell.length_b   1.000
_cell.length_c   1.000
_cell.angle_alpha   90.00
_cell.angle_beta   90.00
_cell.angle_gamma   90.00
#
_symmetry.space_group_name_H-M   'P 1'
#
loop_
_entity.id
_entity.type
_entity.pdbx_description
1 polymer ?
#
loop_
_entity_poly.entity_id
_entity_poly.type
_entity_poly.pdbx_seq_one_letter_code
_entity_poly.pdbx_strand_id
1 'polypeptide(L)' 'MRRRIYDAFKEVLESGVRHHLQYNQLLRDIFELGPPLILDASVKASRISRFEKHLYNSAAFKARTKLRNKVRDKRADVM' A
#
# COMPACT_ATOMS: atom_id res chain seq x y z
N MET A 1 14.15 3.54 -10.73
CA MET A 1 14.68 4.71 -10.01
C MET A 1 14.20 4.78 -8.56
N ARG A 2 12.88 4.85 -8.30
CA ARG A 2 12.31 4.97 -6.94
C ARG A 2 12.85 3.95 -5.92
N ARG A 3 12.97 2.68 -6.31
CA ARG A 3 13.53 1.63 -5.44
C ARG A 3 14.97 1.93 -4.98
N ARG A 4 15.86 2.33 -5.90
CA ARG A 4 17.26 2.64 -5.57
C ARG A 4 17.38 3.84 -4.63
N ILE A 5 16.57 4.87 -4.87
CA ILE A 5 16.51 6.07 -4.02
C ILE A 5 15.99 5.70 -2.62
N TYR A 6 14.93 4.89 -2.56
CA TYR A 6 14.41 4.36 -1.30
C TYR A 6 15.46 3.55 -0.55
N ASP A 7 16.15 2.62 -1.22
CA ASP A 7 17.18 1.79 -0.60
C ASP A 7 18.32 2.66 -0.03
N ALA A 8 18.78 3.68 -0.75
CA ALA A 8 19.79 4.62 -0.25
C ALA A 8 19.33 5.39 1.00
N PHE A 9 18.12 5.96 0.98
CA PHE A 9 17.57 6.63 2.17
C PHE A 9 17.27 5.66 3.31
N LYS A 10 16.93 4.42 3.00
CA LYS A 10 16.69 3.37 3.99
C LYS A 10 17.95 3.07 4.78
N GLU A 11 19.09 2.94 4.11
CA GLU A 11 20.37 2.66 4.79
C GLU A 11 20.87 3.87 5.60
N VAL A 12 20.59 5.10 5.16
CA VAL A 12 21.02 6.33 5.88
C VAL A 12 20.11 6.66 7.08
N LEU A 13 18.80 6.50 6.92
CA LEU A 13 17.81 6.91 7.93
C LEU A 13 17.38 5.77 8.85
N GLU A 14 17.64 4.52 8.47
CA GLU A 14 17.34 3.29 9.22
C GLU A 14 15.93 3.29 9.86
N SER A 15 15.86 3.37 11.20
CA SER A 15 14.61 3.40 11.96
C SER A 15 13.77 4.67 11.71
N GLY A 16 14.42 5.77 11.31
CA GLY A 16 13.81 7.07 11.02
C GLY A 16 13.12 7.17 9.67
N VAL A 17 13.28 6.17 8.77
CA VAL A 17 12.69 6.18 7.42
C VAL A 17 11.20 6.46 7.44
N ARG A 18 10.46 5.80 8.35
CA ARG A 18 9.01 6.00 8.48
C ARG A 18 8.67 7.44 8.85
N HIS A 19 9.40 8.04 9.77
CA HIS A 19 9.15 9.40 10.22
C HIS A 19 9.42 10.40 9.08
N HIS A 20 10.55 10.27 8.39
CA HIS A 20 10.89 11.18 7.30
C HIS A 20 9.95 11.02 6.10
N LEU A 21 9.54 9.81 5.73
CA LEU A 21 8.52 9.63 4.69
C LEU A 21 7.16 10.24 5.09
N GLN A 22 6.90 10.38 6.39
CA GLN A 22 5.66 10.96 6.89
C GLN A 22 5.66 12.49 6.91
N TYR A 23 6.76 13.11 7.33
CA TYR A 23 6.80 14.54 7.64
C TYR A 23 7.80 15.36 6.81
N ASN A 24 8.81 14.74 6.19
CA ASN A 24 9.83 15.45 5.44
C ASN A 24 9.29 15.82 4.05
N GLN A 25 9.11 17.12 3.80
CA GLN A 25 8.65 17.67 2.54
C GLN A 25 9.50 17.20 1.35
N LEU A 26 10.82 17.25 1.47
CA LEU A 26 11.74 16.84 0.39
C LEU A 26 11.53 15.37 -0.01
N LEU A 27 11.46 14.47 0.98
CA LEU A 27 11.24 13.05 0.66
C LEU A 27 9.85 12.80 0.08
N ARG A 28 8.83 13.53 0.55
CA ARG A 28 7.50 13.42 -0.02
C ARG A 28 7.42 13.92 -1.44
N ASP A 29 8.15 14.96 -1.79
CA ASP A 29 8.23 15.47 -3.16
C ASP A 29 9.00 14.50 -4.06
N ILE A 30 10.11 13.93 -3.58
CA ILE A 30 10.89 12.91 -4.30
C ILE A 30 10.06 11.65 -4.59
N PHE A 31 9.21 11.24 -3.65
CA PHE A 31 8.38 10.04 -3.78
C PHE A 31 6.94 10.32 -4.25
N GLU A 32 6.59 11.59 -4.50
CA GLU A 32 5.24 12.04 -4.88
C GLU A 32 4.14 11.55 -3.90
N LEU A 33 4.41 11.62 -2.59
CA LEU A 33 3.51 11.11 -1.54
C LEU A 33 2.41 12.12 -1.14
N GLY A 34 2.35 13.27 -1.82
CA GLY A 34 1.48 14.39 -1.47
C GLY A 34 1.96 15.17 -0.24
N PRO A 35 1.14 16.08 0.29
CA PRO A 35 1.50 16.92 1.43
C PRO A 35 1.89 16.10 2.68
N PRO A 36 2.76 16.64 3.56
CA PRO A 36 3.08 16.03 4.84
C PRO A 36 1.82 15.67 5.61
N LEU A 37 1.81 14.46 6.18
CA LEU A 37 0.75 14.04 7.08
C LEU A 37 0.98 14.74 8.42
N ILE A 38 0.74 16.05 8.47
CA ILE A 38 0.66 16.81 9.72
C ILE A 38 -0.36 16.08 10.60
N LEU A 39 -0.12 16.04 11.92
CA LEU A 39 -0.92 15.36 12.94
C LEU A 39 -2.32 16.01 13.09
N ASP A 40 -3.02 16.15 11.98
CA ASP A 40 -4.30 16.78 11.93
C ASP A 40 -5.33 15.75 12.37
N ALA A 41 -6.23 16.17 13.25
CA ALA A 41 -7.29 15.33 13.80
C ALA A 41 -8.12 14.64 12.70
N SER A 42 -8.08 15.16 11.47
CA SER A 42 -8.69 14.58 10.27
C SER A 42 -8.18 13.17 9.92
N VAL A 43 -6.88 12.86 10.13
CA VAL A 43 -6.32 11.53 9.84
C VAL A 43 -6.78 10.47 10.86
N LYS A 44 -7.07 10.89 12.09
CA LYS A 44 -7.70 10.01 13.10
C LYS A 44 -9.18 9.82 12.82
N ALA A 45 -9.85 10.85 12.29
CA ALA A 45 -11.26 10.81 11.91
C ALA A 45 -11.52 9.98 10.63
N SER A 46 -10.54 9.86 9.73
CA SER A 46 -10.63 9.06 8.50
C SER A 46 -10.34 7.57 8.71
N ARG A 47 -10.47 7.05 9.94
CA ARG A 47 -10.27 5.62 10.19
C ARG A 47 -11.40 4.82 9.53
N ILE A 48 -11.06 4.14 8.45
CA ILE A 48 -11.91 3.16 7.78
C ILE A 48 -12.43 2.16 8.82
N SER A 49 -13.75 1.94 8.84
CA SER A 49 -14.38 0.98 9.75
C SER A 49 -13.84 -0.42 9.51
N ARG A 50 -13.79 -1.24 10.56
CA ARG A 50 -13.43 -2.66 10.46
C ARG A 50 -14.30 -3.37 9.41
N PHE A 51 -15.58 -3.01 9.34
CA PHE A 51 -16.53 -3.56 8.38
C PHE A 51 -16.18 -3.18 6.94
N GLU A 52 -15.93 -1.90 6.68
CA GLU A 52 -15.57 -1.40 5.35
C GLU A 52 -14.27 -2.02 4.85
N LYS A 53 -13.25 -2.12 5.71
CA LYS A 53 -11.99 -2.80 5.38
C LYS A 53 -12.22 -4.28 5.03
N HIS A 54 -13.07 -4.96 5.80
CA HIS A 54 -13.41 -6.36 5.53
C HIS A 54 -14.15 -6.51 4.19
N LEU A 55 -15.13 -5.66 3.93
CA LEU A 55 -15.90 -5.68 2.68
C LEU A 55 -15.02 -5.44 1.45
N TYR A 56 -14.14 -4.43 1.52
CA TYR A 56 -13.18 -4.14 0.45
C TYR A 56 -12.27 -5.35 0.15
N ASN A 57 -11.69 -5.94 1.20
CA ASN A 57 -10.82 -7.11 1.05
C ASN A 57 -11.58 -8.33 0.49
N SER A 58 -12.82 -8.56 0.93
CA SER A 58 -13.69 -9.63 0.44
C SER A 58 -14.04 -9.45 -1.04
N ALA A 59 -14.34 -8.22 -1.47
CA ALA A 59 -14.60 -7.90 -2.87
C ALA A 59 -13.36 -8.16 -3.75
N ALA A 60 -12.19 -7.68 -3.33
CA ALA A 60 -10.92 -7.91 -4.02
C ALA A 60 -10.57 -9.41 -4.10
N PHE A 61 -10.78 -10.15 -3.01
CA PHE A 61 -10.59 -11.60 -2.97
C PHE A 61 -11.51 -12.33 -3.96
N LYS A 62 -12.81 -12.00 -3.97
CA LYS A 62 -13.79 -12.58 -4.89
C LYS A 62 -13.42 -12.31 -6.35
N ALA A 63 -13.04 -11.07 -6.68
CA ALA A 63 -12.60 -10.70 -8.03
C ALA A 63 -11.36 -11.51 -8.48
N ARG A 64 -10.35 -11.61 -7.61
CA ARG A 64 -9.13 -12.40 -7.87
C ARG A 64 -9.43 -13.88 -8.08
N THR A 65 -10.28 -14.48 -7.24
CA THR A 65 -10.67 -15.90 -7.38
C THR A 65 -11.43 -16.14 -8.69
N LYS A 66 -12.38 -15.27 -9.05
CA LYS A 66 -13.09 -15.37 -10.35
C LYS A 66 -12.12 -15.30 -11.54
N LEU A 67 -11.17 -14.37 -11.53
CA LEU A 67 -10.16 -14.24 -12.59
C LEU A 67 -9.27 -15.48 -12.69
N ARG A 68 -8.80 -16.00 -11.54
CA ARG A 68 -7.95 -17.19 -11.50
C ARG A 68 -8.67 -18.48 -11.89
N ASN A 69 -9.94 -18.63 -11.53
CA ASN A 69 -10.73 -19.81 -11.89
C ASN A 69 -10.77 -20.03 -13.41
N LYS A 70 -10.72 -18.96 -14.23
CA LYS A 70 -10.66 -19.07 -15.70
C LYS A 70 -9.45 -19.83 -16.23
N VAL A 71 -8.33 -19.83 -15.49
CA VAL A 71 -7.07 -20.47 -15.90
C VAL A 71 -6.71 -21.66 -15.01
N ARG A 72 -7.58 -22.00 -14.04
CA ARG A 72 -7.28 -22.97 -12.98
C ARG A 72 -7.21 -24.39 -13.52
N ASP A 73 -8.10 -24.71 -14.44
CA ASP A 73 -8.22 -26.06 -15.01
C ASP A 73 -7.38 -26.24 -16.29
N LYS A 74 -6.43 -25.32 -16.55
CA LYS A 74 -5.56 -25.37 -17.74
C LYS A 74 -4.75 -26.67 -17.87
N ARG A 75 -4.51 -27.36 -16.75
CA ARG A 75 -3.79 -28.65 -16.70
C ARG A 75 -4.63 -29.74 -16.03
N ALA A 76 -5.94 -29.56 -15.96
CA ALA A 76 -6.81 -30.60 -15.45
C ALA A 76 -6.84 -31.74 -16.47
N ASP A 77 -6.61 -32.95 -16.00
CA ASP A 77 -6.76 -34.17 -16.81
C ASP A 77 -8.26 -34.49 -16.84
N VAL A 78 -8.97 -33.86 -17.77
CA VAL A 78 -10.42 -34.05 -17.95
C VAL A 78 -10.57 -35.11 -19.05
N MET A 79 -10.87 -36.35 -18.64
CA MET A 79 -11.31 -37.42 -19.54
C MET A 79 -12.74 -37.17 -20.04
#